data_AF-A0A069DH24-F1
#
_entry.id   AF-A0A069DH24-F1
#
_cell.length_a   1.000
_cell.length_b   1.000
_cell.length_c   1.000
_cell.angle_alpha   90.00
_cell.angle_beta   90.00
_cell.angle_gamma   90.00
#
_symmetry.space_group_name_H-M   'P 1'
#
loop_
_entity.id
_entity.type
_entity.pdbx_description
1 polymer ?
#
loop_
_entity_poly.entity_id
_entity_poly.type
_entity_poly.pdbx_seq_one_letter_code
_entity_poly.pdbx_strand_id
1 'polypeptide(L)'
;MSKIIPILPCVSIDEQCEFYESIGFTITAKDKAPYAYAAVRYEDINLLFWGSKKNDPSANASMVFIEVEDADSLNAEFCGNMKSAWGKVLRTGFPRISKVRELKEDRRFTLCDPSGNTFYFGTPNNGDTITMRTLDNEQLAESFAVIYDLLHSKESPEIAAKALSVFNRSKVELNVSDKEKLAVLTSEIEEALKERDDNGLA
;
A
#
# COMPACT_ATOMS: atom_id res chain seq x y z
N MET A 1 -15.32 20.50 -14.41
CA MET A 1 -14.87 19.23 -13.79
C MET A 1 -15.09 19.37 -12.30
N SER A 2 -15.88 18.48 -11.70
CA SER A 2 -16.17 18.52 -10.26
C SER A 2 -15.01 17.87 -9.49
N LYS A 3 -14.64 18.40 -8.33
CA LYS A 3 -13.61 17.84 -7.44
C LYS A 3 -14.23 17.46 -6.10
N ILE A 4 -13.75 16.36 -5.52
CA ILE A 4 -14.08 15.94 -4.15
C ILE A 4 -12.83 16.19 -3.30
N ILE A 5 -12.99 16.94 -2.20
CA ILE A 5 -11.89 17.31 -1.32
C ILE A 5 -12.26 16.85 0.10
N PRO A 6 -11.53 15.89 0.69
CA PRO A 6 -11.81 15.42 2.04
C PRO A 6 -11.48 16.51 3.07
N ILE A 7 -12.33 16.59 4.11
CA ILE A 7 -12.14 17.48 5.26
C ILE A 7 -12.02 16.60 6.50
N LEU A 8 -10.86 16.62 7.15
CA LEU A 8 -10.48 15.65 8.18
C LEU A 8 -10.21 16.34 9.54
N PRO A 9 -10.48 15.67 10.67
CA PRO A 9 -10.16 16.22 11.98
C PRO A 9 -8.65 16.25 12.22
N CYS A 10 -8.18 17.24 12.96
CA CYS A 10 -6.83 17.22 13.52
C CYS A 10 -6.79 17.71 14.96
N VAL A 11 -5.84 17.21 15.76
CA VAL A 11 -5.66 17.66 17.15
C VAL A 11 -5.11 19.09 17.20
N SER A 12 -4.10 19.37 16.37
CA SER A 12 -3.40 20.63 16.27
C SER A 12 -3.15 20.99 14.80
N ILE A 13 -3.63 22.16 14.36
CA ILE A 13 -3.39 22.65 12.99
C ILE A 13 -1.90 22.89 12.73
N ASP A 14 -1.14 23.33 13.74
CA ASP A 14 0.29 23.57 13.57
C ASP A 14 1.06 22.27 13.32
N GLU A 15 0.85 21.26 14.18
CA GLU A 15 1.48 19.95 14.05
C GLU A 15 1.06 19.26 12.73
N GLN A 16 -0.21 19.44 12.34
CA GLN A 16 -0.72 18.91 11.09
C GLN A 16 -0.01 19.53 9.88
N CYS A 17 0.13 20.86 9.85
CA CYS A 17 0.83 21.56 8.79
C CYS A 17 2.31 21.19 8.73
N GLU A 18 3.01 21.21 9.86
CA GLU A 18 4.43 20.86 9.95
C GLU A 18 4.70 19.45 9.41
N PHE A 19 3.84 18.49 9.76
CA PHE A 19 3.93 17.13 9.22
C PHE A 19 3.77 17.11 7.71
N TYR A 20 2.71 17.71 7.15
CA TYR A 20 2.49 17.68 5.70
C TYR A 20 3.59 18.40 4.92
N GLU A 21 4.07 19.55 5.40
CA GLU A 21 5.22 20.26 4.80
C GLU A 21 6.47 19.39 4.76
N SER A 22 6.78 18.73 5.89
CA SER A 22 7.98 17.90 6.00
C SER A 22 7.99 16.65 5.10
N ILE A 23 6.83 16.21 4.60
CA ILE A 23 6.72 15.12 3.62
C ILE A 23 6.52 15.61 2.18
N GLY A 24 6.55 16.92 1.94
CA GLY A 24 6.56 17.52 0.60
C GLY A 24 5.28 18.25 0.18
N PHE A 25 4.26 18.36 1.04
CA PHE A 25 3.06 19.14 0.72
C PHE A 25 3.34 20.64 0.90
N THR A 26 2.55 21.46 0.21
CA THR A 26 2.50 22.91 0.41
C THR A 26 1.26 23.30 1.20
N ILE A 27 1.41 24.21 2.16
CA ILE A 27 0.26 24.82 2.86
C ILE A 27 -0.37 25.89 1.97
N THR A 28 -1.66 25.73 1.68
CA THR A 28 -2.43 26.65 0.82
C THR A 28 -3.40 27.54 1.61
N ALA A 29 -3.75 27.16 2.83
CA ALA A 29 -4.46 27.99 3.81
C ALA A 29 -4.14 27.51 5.23
N LYS A 30 -4.10 28.43 6.19
CA LYS A 30 -3.90 28.12 7.61
C LYS A 30 -4.48 29.23 8.48
N ASP A 31 -5.54 28.91 9.21
CA ASP A 31 -6.23 29.82 10.12
C ASP A 31 -6.32 29.20 11.51
N LYS A 32 -6.08 30.01 12.55
CA LYS A 32 -6.21 29.57 13.95
C LYS A 32 -7.51 30.07 14.61
N ALA A 33 -8.15 31.07 14.03
CA ALA A 33 -9.38 31.69 14.54
C ALA A 33 -10.19 32.31 13.38
N PRO A 34 -11.53 32.38 13.47
CA PRO A 34 -12.37 31.87 14.56
C PRO A 34 -12.46 30.33 14.59
N TYR A 35 -12.10 29.65 13.51
CA TYR A 35 -12.03 28.19 13.42
C TYR A 35 -10.62 27.76 13.06
N ALA A 36 -10.11 26.75 13.75
CA ALA A 36 -8.83 26.15 13.42
C ALA A 36 -8.98 25.37 12.11
N TYR A 37 -8.29 25.80 11.05
CA TYR A 37 -8.44 25.29 9.69
C TYR A 37 -7.10 25.27 8.97
N ALA A 38 -6.90 24.28 8.10
CA ALA A 38 -5.78 24.25 7.18
C ALA A 38 -6.16 23.58 5.87
N ALA A 39 -5.48 23.97 4.81
CA ALA A 39 -5.54 23.34 3.51
C ALA A 39 -4.11 23.03 3.06
N VAL A 40 -3.86 21.79 2.63
CA VAL A 40 -2.55 21.35 2.12
C VAL A 40 -2.71 20.76 0.72
N ARG A 41 -1.66 20.87 -0.08
CA ARG A 41 -1.62 20.36 -1.45
C ARG A 41 -0.33 19.63 -1.75
N TYR A 42 -0.45 18.50 -2.42
CA TYR A 42 0.65 17.82 -3.10
C TYR A 42 0.16 17.50 -4.50
N GLU A 43 0.77 18.09 -5.52
CA GLU A 43 0.29 18.01 -6.92
C GLU A 43 -1.23 18.29 -7.00
N ASP A 44 -2.02 17.33 -7.48
CA ASP A 44 -3.48 17.42 -7.60
C ASP A 44 -4.25 16.99 -6.33
N ILE A 45 -3.55 16.47 -5.32
CA ILE A 45 -4.11 16.04 -4.04
C ILE A 45 -4.33 17.28 -3.16
N ASN A 46 -5.59 17.52 -2.79
CA ASN A 46 -5.96 18.60 -1.90
C ASN A 46 -6.62 18.00 -0.65
N LEU A 47 -6.13 18.34 0.53
CA LEU A 47 -6.67 17.88 1.81
C LEU A 47 -6.97 19.09 2.70
N LEU A 48 -8.12 19.06 3.36
CA LEU A 48 -8.52 20.09 4.31
C LEU A 48 -8.57 19.51 5.72
N PHE A 49 -8.26 20.33 6.71
CA PHE A 49 -8.26 19.96 8.11
C PHE A 49 -9.03 20.97 8.95
N TRP A 50 -9.69 20.47 9.98
CA TRP A 50 -10.33 21.28 11.02
C TRP A 50 -9.84 20.84 12.41
N GLY A 51 -9.58 21.81 13.28
CA GLY A 51 -9.02 21.55 14.61
C GLY A 51 -10.07 21.09 15.63
N SER A 52 -9.79 19.97 16.30
CA SER A 52 -10.60 19.41 17.39
C SER A 52 -9.73 18.85 18.49
N LYS A 53 -9.74 19.48 19.67
CA LYS A 53 -9.07 18.94 20.87
C LYS A 53 -9.65 17.62 21.37
N LYS A 54 -10.82 17.22 20.87
CA LYS A 54 -11.48 15.95 21.23
C LYS A 54 -11.06 14.80 20.31
N ASN A 55 -10.31 15.06 19.25
CA ASN A 55 -9.83 14.02 18.36
C ASN A 55 -8.78 13.18 19.09
N ASP A 56 -9.04 11.89 19.26
CA ASP A 56 -8.07 10.91 19.73
C ASP A 56 -7.48 10.19 18.51
N PRO A 57 -6.18 10.38 18.21
CA PRO A 57 -5.54 9.72 17.07
C PRO A 57 -5.69 8.20 17.07
N SER A 58 -5.73 7.57 18.25
CA SER A 58 -5.86 6.11 18.37
C SER A 58 -7.28 5.59 18.08
N ALA A 59 -8.28 6.46 18.20
CA ALA A 59 -9.69 6.15 17.96
C ALA A 59 -10.25 6.82 16.69
N ASN A 60 -9.41 7.51 15.91
CA ASN A 60 -9.82 8.19 14.70
C ASN A 60 -10.07 7.17 13.57
N ALA A 61 -11.33 7.09 13.12
CA ALA A 61 -11.76 6.19 12.06
C ALA A 61 -11.77 6.84 10.66
N SER A 62 -11.26 8.07 10.53
CA SER A 62 -11.24 8.80 9.26
C SER A 62 -10.30 8.12 8.26
N MET A 63 -10.85 7.77 7.10
CA MET A 63 -10.14 7.08 6.03
C MET A 63 -10.38 7.76 4.69
N VAL A 64 -9.32 7.88 3.89
CA VAL A 64 -9.38 8.38 2.52
C VAL A 64 -8.59 7.44 1.62
N PHE A 65 -9.18 7.07 0.48
CA PHE A 65 -8.46 6.40 -0.60
C PHE A 65 -8.13 7.42 -1.68
N ILE A 66 -6.87 7.44 -2.10
CA ILE A 66 -6.33 8.34 -3.11
C ILE A 66 -5.73 7.45 -4.19
N GLU A 67 -6.34 7.49 -5.37
CA GLU A 67 -5.78 6.86 -6.55
C GLU A 67 -4.59 7.69 -7.04
N VAL A 68 -3.46 7.02 -7.30
CA VAL A 68 -2.22 7.64 -7.77
C VAL A 68 -1.69 6.85 -8.96
N GLU A 69 -0.90 7.51 -9.81
CA GLU A 69 -0.28 6.85 -10.96
C GLU A 69 0.74 5.79 -10.53
N ASP A 70 1.62 6.13 -9.59
CA ASP A 70 2.68 5.23 -9.10
C ASP A 70 2.84 5.30 -7.58
N ALA A 71 2.29 4.29 -6.89
CA ALA A 71 2.38 4.16 -5.45
C ALA A 71 3.81 3.90 -4.93
N ASP A 72 4.69 3.26 -5.70
CA ASP A 72 6.08 3.00 -5.30
C ASP A 72 6.92 4.27 -5.31
N SER A 73 6.83 5.03 -6.40
CA SER A 73 7.54 6.31 -6.52
C SER A 73 7.09 7.29 -5.43
N LEU A 74 5.79 7.41 -5.19
CA LEU A 74 5.26 8.28 -4.14
C LEU A 74 5.66 7.79 -2.72
N ASN A 75 5.64 6.48 -2.46
CA ASN A 75 6.09 5.94 -1.18
C ASN A 75 7.58 6.22 -0.93
N ALA A 76 8.40 6.06 -1.96
CA ALA A 76 9.84 6.30 -1.89
C ALA A 76 10.13 7.78 -1.61
N GLU A 77 9.42 8.70 -2.26
CA GLU A 77 9.53 10.14 -2.02
C GLU A 77 9.15 10.51 -0.58
N PHE A 78 7.97 10.10 -0.11
CA PHE A 78 7.55 10.36 1.27
C PHE A 78 8.52 9.76 2.29
N CYS A 79 9.02 8.54 2.06
CA CYS A 79 10.03 7.94 2.93
C CYS A 79 11.36 8.71 2.91
N GLY A 80 11.77 9.23 1.75
CA GLY A 80 12.96 10.08 1.60
C GLY A 80 12.81 11.38 2.39
N ASN A 81 11.69 12.07 2.23
CA ASN A 81 11.36 13.31 2.95
C ASN A 81 11.30 13.05 4.47
N MET A 82 10.70 11.94 4.90
CA MET A 82 10.70 11.55 6.32
C MET A 82 12.11 11.32 6.87
N LYS A 83 12.99 10.64 6.12
CA LYS A 83 14.38 10.47 6.54
C LYS A 83 15.10 11.80 6.67
N SER A 84 14.86 12.74 5.76
CA SER A 84 15.46 14.07 5.81
C SER A 84 14.97 14.89 7.02
N ALA A 85 13.68 14.83 7.33
CA ALA A 85 13.07 15.60 8.41
C ALA A 85 13.30 15.00 9.82
N TRP A 86 13.25 13.67 9.97
CA TRP A 86 13.33 12.99 11.27
C TRP A 86 14.53 12.05 11.44
N GLY A 87 15.41 11.94 10.45
CA GLY A 87 16.53 11.00 10.44
C GLY A 87 16.13 9.53 10.26
N LYS A 88 14.82 9.23 10.15
CA LYS A 88 14.29 7.87 9.99
C LYS A 88 12.92 7.87 9.32
N VAL A 89 12.53 6.72 8.79
CA VAL A 89 11.15 6.50 8.35
C VAL A 89 10.29 6.10 9.54
N LEU A 90 9.16 6.78 9.75
CA LEU A 90 8.23 6.52 10.83
C LEU A 90 7.34 5.32 10.47
N ARG A 91 7.51 4.19 11.14
CA ARG A 91 6.81 2.92 10.83
C ARG A 91 5.72 2.52 11.83
N THR A 92 5.71 3.15 13.00
CA THR A 92 4.79 2.84 14.10
C THR A 92 4.24 4.11 14.73
N GLY A 93 3.10 4.00 15.42
CA GLY A 93 2.44 5.14 16.06
C GLY A 93 1.79 6.10 15.05
N PHE A 94 1.77 7.38 15.43
CA PHE A 94 1.26 8.49 14.66
C PHE A 94 2.31 9.60 14.65
N PRO A 95 2.75 10.08 13.47
CA PRO A 95 2.45 9.56 12.14
C PRO A 95 3.20 8.25 11.83
N ARG A 96 2.75 7.51 10.81
CA ARG A 96 3.46 6.32 10.27
C ARG A 96 3.20 6.12 8.79
N ILE A 97 4.12 5.45 8.10
CA ILE A 97 3.96 5.02 6.70
C ILE A 97 4.31 3.54 6.55
N SER A 98 3.47 2.78 5.84
CA SER A 98 3.75 1.37 5.51
C SER A 98 4.69 1.25 4.32
N LYS A 99 5.25 0.05 4.11
CA LYS A 99 5.80 -0.31 2.78
C LYS A 99 4.65 -0.46 1.79
N VAL A 100 4.94 -0.31 0.50
CA VAL A 100 4.01 -0.70 -0.57
C VAL A 100 3.74 -2.20 -0.49
N ARG A 101 2.51 -2.58 -0.84
CA ARG A 101 2.03 -3.96 -0.91
C ARG A 101 1.22 -4.11 -2.19
N GLU A 102 1.40 -5.27 -2.83
CA GLU A 102 0.53 -5.74 -3.89
C GLU A 102 -0.75 -6.31 -3.26
N LEU A 103 -1.91 -5.87 -3.71
CA LEU A 103 -3.21 -6.43 -3.37
C LEU A 103 -3.95 -6.78 -4.66
N LYS A 104 -5.07 -7.49 -4.51
CA LYS A 104 -5.86 -7.92 -5.67
C LYS A 104 -6.33 -6.76 -6.56
N GLU A 105 -6.79 -5.69 -5.94
CA GLU A 105 -7.44 -4.56 -6.64
C GLU A 105 -6.46 -3.41 -6.93
N ASP A 106 -5.41 -3.29 -6.13
CA ASP A 106 -4.47 -2.18 -6.19
C ASP A 106 -3.07 -2.56 -5.68
N ARG A 107 -2.08 -1.81 -6.14
CA ARG A 107 -0.78 -1.73 -5.50
C ARG A 107 -0.75 -0.47 -4.64
N ARG A 108 -0.58 -0.61 -3.31
CA ARG A 108 -0.77 0.53 -2.39
C ARG A 108 0.12 0.55 -1.16
N PHE A 109 0.23 1.73 -0.56
CA PHE A 109 0.73 1.93 0.81
C PHE A 109 -0.26 2.71 1.66
N THR A 110 -0.04 2.68 2.98
CA THR A 110 -0.83 3.43 3.96
C THR A 110 0.03 4.49 4.63
N LEU A 111 -0.49 5.71 4.72
CA LEU A 111 0.04 6.80 5.54
C LEU A 111 -0.98 7.10 6.65
N CYS A 112 -0.53 7.18 7.90
CA CYS A 112 -1.32 7.75 8.98
C CYS A 112 -0.65 9.03 9.45
N ASP A 113 -1.42 10.10 9.55
CA ASP A 113 -0.93 11.40 9.99
C ASP A 113 -0.89 11.50 11.55
N PRO A 114 -0.38 12.61 12.12
CA PRO A 114 -0.30 12.79 13.58
C PRO A 114 -1.66 12.71 14.28
N SER A 115 -2.74 13.06 13.58
CA SER A 115 -4.10 13.05 14.10
C SER A 115 -4.82 11.72 13.91
N GLY A 116 -4.14 10.71 13.39
CA GLY A 116 -4.68 9.36 13.18
C GLY A 116 -5.54 9.21 11.93
N ASN A 117 -5.60 10.21 11.04
CA ASN A 117 -6.28 10.03 9.76
C ASN A 117 -5.50 9.03 8.92
N THR A 118 -6.20 8.09 8.29
CA THR A 118 -5.60 7.02 7.49
C THR A 118 -5.81 7.26 6.01
N PHE A 119 -4.73 7.29 5.25
CA PHE A 119 -4.72 7.50 3.82
C PHE A 119 -4.18 6.25 3.13
N TYR A 120 -4.93 5.75 2.16
CA TYR A 120 -4.48 4.71 1.24
C TYR A 120 -4.10 5.39 -0.07
N PHE A 121 -2.88 5.17 -0.53
CA PHE A 121 -2.41 5.64 -1.83
C PHE A 121 -2.22 4.42 -2.72
N GLY A 122 -3.07 4.25 -3.72
CA GLY A 122 -3.11 3.06 -4.54
C GLY A 122 -3.06 3.34 -6.03
N THR A 123 -2.24 2.57 -6.74
CA THR A 123 -2.28 2.44 -8.19
C THR A 123 -3.21 1.28 -8.52
N PRO A 124 -4.28 1.48 -9.32
CA PRO A 124 -5.18 0.39 -9.71
C PRO A 124 -4.43 -0.69 -10.49
N ASN A 125 -4.75 -1.95 -10.20
CA ASN A 125 -4.26 -3.04 -11.03
C ASN A 125 -5.09 -3.07 -12.32
N ASN A 126 -4.45 -2.95 -13.48
CA ASN A 126 -5.11 -2.94 -14.80
C ASN A 126 -5.73 -4.30 -15.21
N GLY A 127 -6.07 -5.16 -14.25
CA GLY A 127 -6.65 -6.49 -14.47
C GLY A 127 -5.64 -7.61 -14.69
N ASP A 128 -4.40 -7.30 -15.06
CA ASP A 128 -3.36 -8.30 -15.34
C ASP A 128 -3.07 -9.19 -14.12
N THR A 129 -2.98 -8.60 -12.92
CA THR A 129 -2.73 -9.34 -11.67
C THR A 129 -3.86 -10.30 -11.31
N ILE A 130 -5.12 -9.92 -11.56
CA ILE A 130 -6.28 -10.80 -11.32
C ILE A 130 -6.24 -11.97 -12.32
N THR A 131 -5.92 -11.70 -13.59
CA THR A 131 -5.81 -12.76 -14.60
C THR A 131 -4.69 -13.75 -14.29
N MET A 132 -3.57 -13.27 -13.74
CA MET A 132 -2.43 -14.09 -13.36
C MET A 132 -2.65 -14.87 -12.07
N ARG A 133 -3.50 -14.39 -11.15
CA ARG A 133 -3.81 -15.06 -9.87
C ARG A 133 -4.81 -16.21 -10.00
N THR A 134 -5.55 -16.29 -11.10
CA THR A 134 -6.63 -17.28 -11.28
C THR A 134 -6.39 -18.17 -12.48
N LEU A 135 -6.62 -19.47 -12.31
CA LEU A 135 -6.74 -20.42 -13.43
C LEU A 135 -8.18 -20.49 -13.93
N ASP A 136 -8.35 -20.78 -15.21
CA ASP A 136 -9.67 -21.07 -15.79
C ASP A 136 -10.20 -22.43 -15.30
N ASN A 137 -9.30 -23.34 -14.94
CA ASN A 137 -9.64 -24.62 -14.33
C ASN A 137 -10.18 -24.44 -12.89
N GLU A 138 -11.50 -24.53 -12.73
CA GLU A 138 -12.17 -24.38 -11.42
C GLU A 138 -11.66 -25.33 -10.34
N GLN A 139 -11.24 -26.55 -10.70
CA GLN A 139 -10.75 -27.55 -9.73
C GLN A 139 -9.40 -27.16 -9.11
N LEU A 140 -8.59 -26.39 -9.84
CA LEU A 140 -7.25 -26.00 -9.44
C LEU A 140 -7.13 -24.50 -9.10
N ALA A 141 -8.10 -23.68 -9.50
CA ALA A 141 -8.08 -22.23 -9.33
C ALA A 141 -7.85 -21.78 -7.88
N GLU A 142 -8.52 -22.41 -6.90
CA GLU A 142 -8.35 -22.07 -5.49
C GLU A 142 -6.94 -22.41 -4.99
N SER A 143 -6.47 -23.64 -5.27
CA SER A 143 -5.13 -24.07 -4.86
C SER A 143 -4.02 -23.25 -5.51
N PHE A 144 -4.21 -22.84 -6.77
CA PHE A 144 -3.29 -21.96 -7.48
C PHE A 144 -3.26 -20.56 -6.86
N ALA A 145 -4.43 -19.99 -6.56
CA ALA A 145 -4.55 -18.69 -5.91
C ALA A 145 -3.87 -18.66 -4.53
N VAL A 146 -3.92 -19.75 -3.77
CA VAL A 146 -3.20 -19.88 -2.49
C VAL A 146 -1.68 -19.85 -2.69
N ILE A 147 -1.15 -20.54 -3.71
CA ILE A 147 0.29 -20.54 -4.01
C ILE A 147 0.72 -19.12 -4.43
N TYR A 148 -0.05 -18.49 -5.31
CA TYR A 148 0.15 -17.12 -5.74
C TYR A 148 0.18 -16.16 -4.53
N ASP A 149 -0.82 -16.24 -3.65
CA ASP A 149 -0.87 -15.40 -2.45
C ASP A 149 0.31 -15.65 -1.52
N LEU A 150 0.72 -16.91 -1.29
CA LEU A 150 1.86 -17.25 -0.45
C LEU A 150 3.18 -16.65 -0.97
N LEU A 151 3.39 -16.69 -2.28
CA LEU A 151 4.55 -16.06 -2.90
C LEU A 151 4.57 -14.54 -2.65
N HIS A 152 3.43 -13.88 -2.82
CA HIS A 152 3.33 -12.43 -2.73
C HIS A 152 3.02 -11.87 -1.32
N SER A 153 2.69 -12.71 -0.33
CA SER A 153 2.27 -12.28 1.02
C SER A 153 3.42 -11.95 1.98
N LYS A 154 4.70 -12.05 1.55
CA LYS A 154 5.92 -12.05 2.39
C LYS A 154 6.07 -13.29 3.29
N GLU A 155 5.16 -14.25 3.18
CA GLU A 155 5.20 -15.49 3.95
C GLU A 155 6.06 -16.53 3.21
N SER A 156 7.37 -16.37 3.24
CA SER A 156 8.35 -17.44 2.98
C SER A 156 8.17 -18.21 1.65
N PRO A 157 8.95 -17.90 0.58
CA PRO A 157 8.83 -18.55 -0.74
C PRO A 157 8.96 -20.09 -0.70
N GLU A 158 9.51 -20.66 0.37
CA GLU A 158 9.57 -22.11 0.60
C GLU A 158 8.18 -22.73 0.80
N ILE A 159 7.25 -22.01 1.42
CA ILE A 159 5.88 -22.46 1.63
C ILE A 159 5.15 -22.50 0.29
N ALA A 160 5.33 -21.46 -0.54
CA ALA A 160 4.82 -21.42 -1.91
C ALA A 160 5.39 -22.58 -2.75
N ALA A 161 6.71 -22.81 -2.70
CA ALA A 161 7.36 -23.92 -3.41
C ALA A 161 6.83 -25.29 -2.96
N LYS A 162 6.62 -25.48 -1.65
CA LYS A 162 6.03 -26.72 -1.12
C LYS A 162 4.60 -26.91 -1.61
N ALA A 163 3.78 -25.87 -1.60
CA ALA A 163 2.42 -25.92 -2.10
C ALA A 163 2.38 -26.20 -3.61
N LEU A 164 3.28 -25.60 -4.40
CA LEU A 164 3.46 -25.90 -5.83
C LEU A 164 3.83 -27.37 -6.08
N SER A 165 4.70 -27.96 -5.25
CA SER A 165 5.08 -29.37 -5.38
C SER A 165 3.89 -30.33 -5.16
N VAL A 166 2.91 -29.92 -4.35
CA VAL A 166 1.66 -30.67 -4.13
C VAL A 166 0.72 -30.47 -5.30
N PHE A 167 0.59 -29.23 -5.77
CA PHE A 167 -0.21 -28.86 -6.95
C PHE A 167 0.20 -29.67 -8.18
N ASN A 168 1.51 -29.77 -8.46
CA ASN A 168 2.06 -30.50 -9.60
C ASN A 168 1.84 -32.02 -9.57
N ARG A 169 1.36 -32.59 -8.45
CA ARG A 169 0.96 -34.01 -8.37
C ARG A 169 -0.44 -34.26 -8.94
N SER A 170 -1.21 -33.19 -9.16
CA SER A 170 -2.49 -33.28 -9.85
C SER A 170 -2.28 -33.84 -11.26
N LYS A 171 -3.14 -34.77 -11.67
CA LYS A 171 -3.17 -35.31 -13.04
C LYS A 171 -4.14 -34.55 -13.95
N VAL A 172 -4.64 -33.41 -13.49
CA VAL A 172 -5.59 -32.58 -14.23
C VAL A 172 -4.86 -31.90 -15.38
N GLU A 173 -5.43 -31.99 -16.57
CA GLU A 173 -4.87 -31.36 -17.76
C GLU A 173 -5.26 -29.88 -17.79
N LEU A 174 -4.25 -29.00 -17.83
CA LEU A 174 -4.42 -27.56 -17.93
C LEU A 174 -4.49 -27.11 -19.40
N ASN A 175 -5.28 -26.07 -19.65
CA ASN A 175 -5.30 -25.39 -20.94
C ASN A 175 -3.98 -24.63 -21.19
N VAL A 176 -3.79 -24.04 -22.37
CA VAL A 176 -2.55 -23.35 -22.72
C VAL A 176 -2.30 -22.14 -21.81
N SER A 177 -3.32 -21.31 -21.58
CA SER A 177 -3.25 -20.12 -20.72
C SER A 177 -2.88 -20.48 -19.26
N ASP A 178 -3.50 -21.50 -18.70
CA ASP A 178 -3.24 -21.97 -17.33
C ASP A 178 -1.83 -22.57 -17.19
N LYS A 179 -1.31 -23.22 -18.25
CA LYS A 179 0.08 -23.69 -18.30
C LYS A 179 1.07 -22.53 -18.31
N GLU A 180 0.77 -21.46 -19.03
CA GLU A 180 1.59 -20.25 -19.07
C GLU A 180 1.61 -19.56 -17.71
N LYS A 181 0.45 -19.38 -17.06
CA LYS A 181 0.35 -18.83 -15.70
C LYS A 181 1.12 -19.67 -14.68
N LEU A 182 1.02 -21.00 -14.77
CA LEU A 182 1.77 -21.92 -13.90
C LEU A 182 3.28 -21.82 -14.13
N ALA A 183 3.73 -21.67 -15.38
CA ALA A 183 5.15 -21.51 -15.69
C ALA A 183 5.70 -20.20 -15.11
N VAL A 184 4.97 -19.08 -15.27
CA VAL A 184 5.34 -17.79 -14.69
C VAL A 184 5.47 -17.89 -13.17
N LEU A 185 4.44 -18.40 -12.49
CA LEU A 185 4.45 -18.55 -11.04
C LEU A 185 5.59 -19.47 -10.55
N THR A 186 5.92 -20.51 -11.31
CA THR A 186 7.05 -21.41 -11.00
C THR A 186 8.38 -20.66 -11.08
N SER A 187 8.60 -19.88 -12.14
CA SER A 187 9.81 -19.09 -12.31
C SER A 187 9.98 -18.04 -11.21
N GLU A 188 8.91 -17.33 -10.84
CA GLU A 188 8.96 -16.33 -9.76
C GLU A 188 9.30 -16.95 -8.40
N ILE A 189 8.77 -18.15 -8.09
CA ILE A 189 9.14 -18.90 -6.88
C ILE A 189 10.64 -19.25 -6.89
N GLU A 190 11.17 -19.73 -8.02
CA GLU A 190 12.58 -20.07 -8.14
C GLU A 190 13.51 -18.85 -7.98
N GLU A 191 13.11 -17.69 -8.53
CA GLU A 191 13.83 -16.43 -8.37
C GLU A 191 13.80 -15.96 -6.91
N ALA A 192 12.63 -15.97 -6.27
CA ALA A 192 12.48 -15.56 -4.87
C ALA A 192 13.29 -16.45 -3.90
N LEU A 193 13.42 -17.74 -4.20
CA LEU A 193 14.28 -18.65 -3.44
C LEU A 193 15.77 -18.32 -3.61
N LYS A 194 16.22 -18.05 -4.85
CA LYS A 194 17.62 -17.67 -5.14
C LYS A 194 18.00 -16.35 -4.44
N GLU A 195 17.14 -15.34 -4.54
CA GLU A 195 17.38 -14.05 -3.89
C GLU A 195 17.48 -14.17 -2.37
N ARG A 196 16.76 -15.11 -1.75
CA ARG A 196 16.85 -15.36 -0.32
C ARG A 196 18.14 -16.07 0.07
N ASP A 197 18.55 -17.08 -0.70
CA ASP A 197 19.81 -17.81 -0.49
C ASP A 197 21.02 -16.87 -0.61
N ASP A 198 21.02 -15.98 -1.62
CA ASP A 198 22.07 -14.99 -1.85
C ASP A 198 22.14 -13.93 -0.72
N ASN A 199 21.02 -13.67 -0.03
CA ASN A 199 20.94 -12.73 1.08
C ASN A 199 21.20 -13.36 2.47
N GLY A 200 21.51 -14.66 2.56
CA GLY A 200 21.95 -15.32 3.79
C GLY A 200 20.93 -15.40 4.92
N LEU A 201 19.62 -15.36 4.61
CA LEU A 201 18.51 -15.43 5.57
C LEU A 201 17.91 -16.85 5.63
N ALA A 202 18.72 -17.82 6.05
CA ALA A 202 18.28 -19.17 6.40
C ALA A 202 17.88 -19.27 7.87
#